data_AF-A0A5M9ZTZ2-F1
#
_entry.id   AF-A0A5M9ZTZ2-F1
#
_cell.length_a   1.000
_cell.length_b   1.000
_cell.length_c   1.000
_cell.angle_alpha   90.00
_cell.angle_beta   90.00
_cell.angle_gamma   90.00
#
_symmetry.space_group_name_H-M   'P 1'
#
loop_
_entity.id
_entity.type
_entity.pdbx_description
1 polymer ?
#
loop_
_entity_poly.entity_id
_entity_poly.type
_entity_poly.pdbx_seq_one_letter_code
_entity_poly.pdbx_strand_id
1 'polypeptide(L)'
;MRILHTSDWHIGRRFKGVDLVEYQRRALDWLIDTVQREHVDVVCVSGDVYDSPMPSAASVDLLDDALTRLTSIIGDEGRPAVDVIVTPGNHDSARKLGFGARMMRPNLHLRCEIAQIADPVIVTRGGTDGREDRLAVYALPYLDPDVARPVLEKLLEQNAEDFVQLDSRAVSQEDTRPEEEVEHVGREDGDNPRNSGDTPETTEDVTPRLRIPRSHEGVMTSAMRLIRMDLNRRRQQAEAEGASFHAVLMAHAFVSGAAPSDSERNITIGGVDSVPAAVFSNSGLDYLALGHLHRAQQVRIPSGGAVVPDGLDDDRDSTNTENEKTSIAAHVTNPNASKSGDPADLVPIEPHKSIGSVTAPQRSKTSMFKSGNSAPPLARYSGSLLAYSFSEACTPPVVGNGKSVVIVDMPEPSDTPVRPSLRTIPVESAQPALVRLAGSPEELLGDLAESHRHDWVSLTVVSDTYPHGMYQKLDAAYEHALEKNFKITQRSAGTADSANGSGPDRAMANLHETRSELDVLTGFVRYTLGREPNDGEIAVLRDAVERVHATDDEKADTTTSTAATTLGAPAPVATDTATVETAAPTNRKGARA
;
A
#
# COMPACT_ATOMS: atom_id res chain seq x y z
N MET A 1 18.09 18.35 6.34
CA MET A 1 17.13 18.37 5.21
C MET A 1 15.70 18.08 5.66
N ARG A 2 14.69 18.52 4.90
CA ARG A 2 13.26 18.23 5.11
C ARG A 2 12.66 17.44 3.95
N ILE A 3 11.98 16.34 4.27
CA ILE A 3 11.33 15.46 3.30
C ILE A 3 9.81 15.56 3.47
N LEU A 4 9.08 15.66 2.36
CA LEU A 4 7.64 15.39 2.33
C LEU A 4 7.41 13.99 1.77
N HIS A 5 6.75 13.14 2.54
CA HIS A 5 6.34 11.80 2.12
C HIS A 5 4.83 11.74 1.90
N THR A 6 4.45 11.33 0.69
CA THR A 6 3.09 11.06 0.22
C THR A 6 3.06 9.77 -0.63
N SER A 7 1.89 9.19 -0.85
CA SER A 7 1.68 7.99 -1.67
C SER A 7 0.24 7.89 -2.13
N ASP A 8 -0.07 6.88 -2.95
CA ASP A 8 -1.44 6.43 -3.24
C ASP A 8 -2.32 7.57 -3.81
N TRP A 9 -1.77 8.32 -4.77
CA TRP A 9 -2.47 9.41 -5.44
C TRP A 9 -3.62 8.91 -6.30
N HIS A 10 -3.49 7.72 -6.88
CA HIS A 10 -4.49 7.08 -7.74
C HIS A 10 -5.14 8.05 -8.75
N ILE A 11 -4.33 8.85 -9.44
CA ILE A 11 -4.83 9.85 -10.40
C ILE A 11 -5.73 9.17 -11.43
N GLY A 12 -6.92 9.73 -11.63
CA GLY A 12 -7.96 9.20 -12.52
C GLY A 12 -8.94 8.22 -11.88
N ARG A 13 -8.85 7.97 -10.56
CA ARG A 13 -9.79 7.13 -9.83
C ARG A 13 -11.19 7.74 -9.80
N ARG A 14 -12.19 6.87 -9.85
CA ARG A 14 -13.60 7.19 -9.60
C ARG A 14 -14.05 6.55 -8.30
N PHE A 15 -14.98 7.17 -7.58
CA PHE A 15 -15.56 6.63 -6.35
C PHE A 15 -17.07 6.53 -6.47
N LYS A 16 -17.58 5.29 -6.49
CA LYS A 16 -19.02 4.97 -6.58
C LYS A 16 -19.75 5.77 -7.68
N GLY A 17 -19.11 5.88 -8.85
CA GLY A 17 -19.65 6.59 -10.02
C GLY A 17 -19.26 8.07 -10.11
N VAL A 18 -18.80 8.69 -9.02
CA VAL A 18 -18.32 10.08 -8.99
C VAL A 18 -16.87 10.14 -9.49
N ASP A 19 -16.59 11.13 -10.33
CA ASP A 19 -15.22 11.43 -10.77
C ASP A 19 -14.48 12.24 -9.69
N LEU A 20 -13.26 11.83 -9.35
CA LEU A 20 -12.47 12.48 -8.32
C LEU A 20 -11.46 13.51 -8.84
N VAL A 21 -11.33 13.68 -10.16
CA VAL A 21 -10.25 14.47 -10.76
C VAL A 21 -10.14 15.91 -10.20
N GLU A 22 -11.26 16.56 -9.92
CA GLU A 22 -11.26 17.92 -9.35
C GLU A 22 -10.75 17.96 -7.91
N TYR A 23 -11.10 16.95 -7.09
CA TYR A 23 -10.57 16.83 -5.73
C TYR A 23 -9.10 16.44 -5.74
N GLN A 24 -8.67 15.63 -6.72
CA GLN A 24 -7.27 15.27 -6.93
C GLN A 24 -6.45 16.51 -7.31
N ARG A 25 -6.96 17.35 -8.21
CA ARG A 25 -6.34 18.62 -8.57
C ARG A 25 -6.16 19.53 -7.36
N ARG A 26 -7.22 19.74 -6.57
CA ARG A 26 -7.15 20.55 -5.34
C ARG A 26 -6.13 19.99 -4.33
N ALA A 27 -6.10 18.67 -4.14
CA ALA A 27 -5.14 18.04 -3.25
C ALA A 27 -3.69 18.23 -3.73
N LEU A 28 -3.44 18.15 -5.04
CA LEU A 28 -2.13 18.38 -5.63
C LEU A 28 -1.73 19.85 -5.62
N ASP A 29 -2.66 20.78 -5.85
CA ASP A 29 -2.45 22.22 -5.69
C ASP A 29 -2.01 22.55 -4.26
N TRP A 30 -2.78 22.05 -3.28
CA TRP A 30 -2.45 22.18 -1.86
C TRP A 30 -1.10 21.55 -1.51
N LEU A 31 -0.76 20.41 -2.12
CA LEU A 31 0.51 19.73 -1.90
C LEU A 31 1.68 20.62 -2.37
N ILE A 32 1.57 21.19 -3.57
CA ILE A 32 2.58 22.10 -4.14
C ILE A 32 2.78 23.32 -3.24
N ASP A 33 1.69 23.95 -2.80
CA ASP A 33 1.74 25.09 -1.88
C ASP A 33 2.38 24.71 -0.53
N THR A 34 2.09 23.50 -0.04
CA THR A 34 2.69 22.97 1.19
C THR A 34 4.18 22.71 1.04
N VAL A 35 4.62 22.13 -0.09
CA VAL A 35 6.05 21.92 -0.39
C VAL A 35 6.82 23.24 -0.36
N GLN A 36 6.26 24.28 -0.96
CA GLN A 36 6.87 25.61 -0.97
C GLN A 36 6.87 26.26 0.42
N ARG A 37 5.72 26.27 1.11
CA ARG A 37 5.55 26.88 2.43
C ARG A 37 6.41 26.22 3.50
N GLU A 38 6.61 24.91 3.41
CA GLU A 38 7.39 24.15 4.36
C GLU A 38 8.88 24.07 4.00
N HIS A 39 9.32 24.69 2.89
CA HIS A 39 10.70 24.63 2.41
C HIS A 39 11.22 23.18 2.32
N VAL A 40 10.45 22.32 1.67
CA VAL A 40 10.78 20.91 1.49
C VAL A 40 11.96 20.76 0.54
N ASP A 41 12.96 19.96 0.91
CA ASP A 41 14.11 19.64 0.05
C ASP A 41 13.79 18.48 -0.91
N VAL A 42 13.02 17.50 -0.44
CA VAL A 42 12.73 16.26 -1.17
C VAL A 42 11.26 15.87 -1.04
N VAL A 43 10.60 15.61 -2.17
CA VAL A 43 9.25 15.03 -2.22
C VAL A 43 9.37 13.57 -2.61
N CYS A 44 8.91 12.67 -1.73
CA CYS A 44 8.85 11.23 -1.96
C CYS A 44 7.40 10.81 -2.24
N VAL A 45 7.14 10.29 -3.43
CA VAL A 45 5.86 9.70 -3.85
C VAL A 45 5.98 8.17 -3.90
N SER A 46 5.56 7.50 -2.83
CA SER A 46 5.82 6.06 -2.57
C SER A 46 4.82 5.11 -3.25
N GLY A 47 4.57 5.28 -4.54
CA GLY A 47 3.73 4.36 -5.33
C GLY A 47 2.27 4.77 -5.50
N ASP A 48 1.61 4.04 -6.39
CA ASP A 48 0.22 4.22 -6.86
C ASP A 48 -0.06 5.66 -7.30
N VAL A 49 0.73 6.11 -8.28
CA VAL A 49 0.58 7.43 -8.89
C VAL A 49 -0.72 7.51 -9.70
N TYR A 50 -0.94 6.52 -10.55
CA TYR A 50 -2.16 6.36 -11.33
C TYR A 50 -3.07 5.29 -10.74
N ASP A 51 -4.37 5.40 -10.97
CA ASP A 51 -5.32 4.34 -10.57
C ASP A 51 -5.24 3.09 -11.47
N SER A 52 -4.71 3.24 -12.68
CA SER A 52 -4.69 2.21 -13.72
C SER A 52 -3.36 2.20 -14.49
N PRO A 53 -2.88 1.02 -14.93
CA PRO A 53 -1.69 0.91 -15.78
C PRO A 53 -1.91 1.48 -17.19
N MET A 54 -3.15 1.81 -17.54
CA MET A 54 -3.56 2.53 -18.74
C MET A 54 -4.23 3.85 -18.30
N PRO A 55 -3.45 4.88 -17.91
CA PRO A 55 -4.03 6.16 -17.49
C PRO A 55 -4.69 6.87 -18.68
N SER A 56 -5.70 7.70 -18.39
CA SER A 56 -6.33 8.58 -19.39
C SER A 56 -5.42 9.77 -19.73
N ALA A 57 -5.66 10.44 -20.85
CA ALA A 57 -4.92 11.67 -21.19
C ALA A 57 -5.03 12.73 -20.09
N ALA A 58 -6.24 12.96 -19.55
CA ALA A 58 -6.46 13.91 -18.46
C ALA A 58 -5.70 13.55 -17.18
N SER A 59 -5.54 12.25 -16.89
CA SER A 59 -4.72 11.77 -15.78
C SER A 59 -3.24 12.09 -15.99
N VAL A 60 -2.75 11.87 -17.21
CA VAL A 60 -1.36 12.19 -17.59
C VAL A 60 -1.11 13.69 -17.50
N ASP A 61 -2.04 14.51 -18.00
CA ASP A 61 -1.95 15.98 -17.94
C ASP A 61 -1.92 16.49 -16.50
N LEU A 62 -2.71 15.88 -15.59
CA LEU A 62 -2.70 16.24 -14.18
C LEU A 62 -1.37 15.89 -13.49
N LEU A 63 -0.78 14.72 -13.80
CA LEU A 63 0.53 14.37 -13.27
C LEU A 63 1.62 15.30 -13.83
N ASP A 64 1.59 15.58 -15.14
CA ASP A 64 2.55 16.46 -15.80
C ASP A 64 2.54 17.87 -15.20
N ASP A 65 1.36 18.46 -14.98
CA ASP A 65 1.22 19.76 -14.32
C ASP A 65 1.81 19.74 -12.90
N ALA A 66 1.46 18.73 -12.10
CA ALA A 66 1.93 18.61 -10.72
C ALA A 66 3.45 18.46 -10.64
N LEU A 67 4.05 17.55 -11.42
CA LEU A 67 5.49 17.34 -11.44
C LEU A 67 6.23 18.55 -12.01
N THR A 68 5.69 19.19 -13.05
CA THR A 68 6.27 20.42 -13.61
C THR A 68 6.31 21.53 -12.57
N ARG A 69 5.23 21.73 -11.82
CA ARG A 69 5.16 22.78 -10.80
C ARG A 69 6.07 22.49 -9.61
N LEU A 70 6.07 21.27 -9.08
CA LEU A 70 6.97 20.87 -8.00
C LEU A 70 8.45 21.07 -8.39
N THR A 71 8.84 20.60 -9.58
CA THR A 71 10.23 20.68 -10.04
C THR A 71 10.67 22.08 -10.45
N SER A 72 9.72 23.00 -10.63
CA SER A 72 9.96 24.41 -10.96
C SER A 72 10.04 25.31 -9.72
N ILE A 73 9.90 24.77 -8.51
CA ILE A 73 10.12 25.54 -7.27
C ILE A 73 11.61 25.87 -7.18
N ILE A 74 11.93 27.16 -7.22
CA ILE A 74 13.31 27.69 -7.21
C ILE A 74 13.66 28.18 -5.80
N GLY A 75 14.86 27.84 -5.33
CA GLY A 75 15.39 28.31 -4.05
C GLY A 75 16.15 29.64 -4.19
N ASP A 76 16.66 30.14 -3.07
CA ASP A 76 17.32 31.47 -2.98
C ASP A 76 18.51 31.65 -3.93
N GLU A 77 19.17 30.55 -4.30
CA GLU A 77 20.33 30.53 -5.21
C GLU A 77 19.93 30.43 -6.70
N GLY A 78 18.65 30.53 -7.05
CA GLY A 78 18.18 30.46 -8.43
C GLY A 78 18.19 29.05 -9.05
N ARG A 79 18.49 28.02 -8.25
CA ARG A 79 18.45 26.59 -8.63
C ARG A 79 17.16 25.92 -8.12
N PRO A 80 16.75 24.78 -8.69
CA PRO A 80 15.64 24.01 -8.14
C PRO A 80 15.86 23.71 -6.65
N ALA A 81 14.87 24.02 -5.82
CA ALA A 81 14.91 23.80 -4.37
C ALA A 81 14.56 22.36 -3.99
N VAL A 82 13.80 21.68 -4.86
CA VAL A 82 13.13 20.42 -4.55
C VAL A 82 13.57 19.33 -5.51
N ASP A 83 13.99 18.21 -4.94
CA ASP A 83 14.14 16.93 -5.65
C ASP A 83 12.84 16.13 -5.51
N VAL A 84 12.23 15.75 -6.63
CA VAL A 84 10.98 14.97 -6.65
C VAL A 84 11.30 13.54 -7.05
N ILE A 85 11.01 12.59 -6.16
CA ILE A 85 11.32 11.18 -6.33
C ILE A 85 10.00 10.40 -6.34
N VAL A 86 9.76 9.67 -7.43
CA VAL A 86 8.51 8.94 -7.66
C VAL A 86 8.84 7.50 -7.99
N THR A 87 8.15 6.57 -7.34
CA THR A 87 8.25 5.13 -7.61
C THR A 87 6.87 4.58 -7.99
N PRO A 88 6.75 3.57 -8.88
CA PRO A 88 5.46 2.96 -9.21
C PRO A 88 4.98 2.03 -8.10
N GLY A 89 3.66 2.02 -7.86
CA GLY A 89 2.98 1.03 -7.01
C GLY A 89 2.42 -0.15 -7.82
N ASN A 90 1.52 -0.92 -7.24
CA ASN A 90 0.92 -2.10 -7.88
C ASN A 90 -0.21 -1.76 -8.86
N HIS A 91 -0.70 -0.52 -8.88
CA HIS A 91 -1.63 -0.03 -9.91
C HIS A 91 -0.92 0.49 -11.15
N ASP A 92 0.32 0.95 -11.00
CA ASP A 92 1.07 1.60 -12.05
C ASP A 92 1.66 0.60 -13.06
N SER A 93 1.85 1.06 -14.30
CA SER A 93 2.78 0.39 -15.22
C SER A 93 4.16 1.02 -15.07
N ALA A 94 5.08 0.32 -14.40
CA ALA A 94 6.45 0.81 -14.19
C ALA A 94 7.13 1.27 -15.50
N ARG A 95 6.96 0.51 -16.58
CA ARG A 95 7.52 0.84 -17.90
C ARG A 95 6.96 2.15 -18.48
N LYS A 96 5.67 2.42 -18.29
CA LYS A 96 5.04 3.63 -18.82
C LYS A 96 5.29 4.84 -17.95
N LEU A 97 5.21 4.67 -16.63
CA LEU A 97 5.55 5.74 -15.69
C LEU A 97 7.00 6.18 -15.90
N GLY A 98 7.92 5.24 -16.03
CA GLY A 98 9.34 5.52 -16.28
C GLY A 98 9.69 5.91 -17.73
N PHE A 99 8.71 6.06 -18.62
CA PHE A 99 9.00 6.43 -20.01
C PHE A 99 9.61 7.84 -20.05
N GLY A 100 10.77 7.97 -20.71
CA GLY A 100 11.46 9.25 -20.84
C GLY A 100 12.21 9.70 -19.58
N ALA A 101 12.24 8.93 -18.48
CA ALA A 101 12.87 9.32 -17.21
C ALA A 101 14.33 9.81 -17.38
N ARG A 102 15.10 9.18 -18.28
CA ARG A 102 16.50 9.54 -18.58
C ARG A 102 16.69 10.90 -19.28
N MET A 103 15.60 11.49 -19.78
CA MET A 103 15.58 12.77 -20.50
C MET A 103 14.92 13.89 -19.67
N MET A 104 14.43 13.58 -18.47
CA MET A 104 13.73 14.53 -17.61
C MET A 104 14.71 15.50 -16.93
N ARG A 105 14.15 16.54 -16.29
CA ARG A 105 14.92 17.49 -15.48
C ARG A 105 15.76 16.74 -14.42
N PRO A 106 16.95 17.23 -14.06
CA PRO A 106 17.85 16.54 -13.14
C PRO A 106 17.31 16.38 -11.71
N ASN A 107 16.31 17.18 -11.31
CA ASN A 107 15.65 17.12 -10.01
C ASN A 107 14.31 16.34 -10.04
N LEU A 108 14.01 15.61 -11.14
CA LEU A 108 12.87 14.71 -11.24
C LEU A 108 13.36 13.27 -11.44
N HIS A 109 13.08 12.42 -10.47
CA HIS A 109 13.62 11.06 -10.40
C HIS A 109 12.48 10.04 -10.46
N LEU A 110 12.18 9.51 -11.65
CA LEU A 110 11.23 8.41 -11.81
C LEU A 110 11.95 7.06 -11.68
N ARG A 111 11.76 6.40 -10.54
CA ARG A 111 12.51 5.20 -10.13
C ARG A 111 11.71 3.94 -10.42
N CYS A 112 11.69 3.55 -11.69
CA CYS A 112 10.80 2.50 -12.20
C CYS A 112 11.51 1.18 -12.60
N GLU A 113 12.83 1.09 -12.45
CA GLU A 113 13.63 -0.08 -12.85
C GLU A 113 14.10 -0.89 -11.63
N ILE A 114 13.69 -2.16 -11.54
CA ILE A 114 14.15 -3.08 -10.47
C ILE A 114 15.68 -3.27 -10.51
N ALA A 115 16.30 -3.15 -11.67
CA ALA A 115 17.75 -3.25 -11.80
C ALA A 115 18.53 -2.15 -11.03
N GLN A 116 17.86 -1.05 -10.66
CA GLN A 116 18.48 0.12 -10.04
C GLN A 116 18.16 0.24 -8.54
N ILE A 117 17.60 -0.79 -7.90
CA ILE A 117 17.13 -0.70 -6.50
C ILE A 117 18.22 -0.34 -5.48
N ALA A 118 19.48 -0.67 -5.78
CA ALA A 118 20.64 -0.37 -4.94
C ALA A 118 21.41 0.88 -5.38
N ASP A 119 20.88 1.64 -6.34
CA ASP A 119 21.44 2.92 -6.79
C ASP A 119 20.56 4.06 -6.26
N PRO A 120 20.80 4.62 -5.08
CA PRO A 120 19.93 5.64 -4.50
C PRO A 120 20.01 6.97 -5.25
N VAL A 121 18.95 7.78 -5.16
CA VAL A 121 19.07 9.20 -5.47
C VAL A 121 19.84 9.86 -4.32
N ILE A 122 20.96 10.52 -4.63
CA ILE A 122 21.72 11.29 -3.64
C ILE A 122 21.32 12.75 -3.74
N VAL A 123 20.70 13.26 -2.69
CA VAL A 123 20.41 14.69 -2.52
C VAL A 123 21.45 15.28 -1.60
N THR A 124 22.10 16.35 -2.05
CA THR A 124 23.10 17.10 -1.28
C THR A 124 22.55 18.49 -0.97
N ARG A 125 22.70 18.92 0.29
CA ARG A 125 22.46 20.30 0.75
C ARG A 125 23.63 20.78 1.62
N GLY A 126 23.78 22.10 1.76
CA GLY A 126 24.76 22.67 2.68
C GLY A 126 24.29 22.48 4.12
N GLY A 127 25.11 21.87 4.97
CA GLY A 127 24.84 21.71 6.39
C GLY A 127 25.00 23.03 7.16
N THR A 128 24.30 23.15 8.29
CA THR A 128 24.34 24.31 9.19
C THR A 128 25.71 24.51 9.85
N ASP A 129 26.49 23.44 9.97
CA ASP A 129 27.86 23.41 10.50
C ASP A 129 28.94 23.60 9.41
N GLY A 130 28.52 23.85 8.16
CA GLY A 130 29.41 23.98 7.00
C GLY A 130 29.86 22.65 6.38
N ARG A 131 29.43 21.50 6.93
CA ARG A 131 29.63 20.19 6.29
C ARG A 131 28.62 19.97 5.18
N GLU A 132 28.94 19.08 4.26
CA GLU A 132 27.96 18.60 3.29
C GLU A 132 26.97 17.66 3.99
N ASP A 133 25.66 17.94 3.86
CA ASP A 133 24.60 17.04 4.28
C ASP A 133 24.15 16.22 3.07
N ARG A 134 24.18 14.88 3.18
CA ARG A 134 23.81 13.96 2.11
C ARG A 134 22.66 13.07 2.55
N LEU A 135 21.67 12.95 1.68
CA LEU A 135 20.52 12.07 1.84
C LEU A 135 20.49 11.08 0.69
N ALA A 136 20.61 9.79 1.00
CA ALA A 136 20.38 8.70 0.06
C ALA A 136 18.91 8.26 0.13
N VAL A 137 18.20 8.36 -0.98
CA VAL A 137 16.83 7.85 -1.13
C VAL A 137 16.85 6.63 -2.03
N TYR A 138 16.72 5.46 -1.42
CA TYR A 138 16.48 4.20 -2.13
C TYR A 138 15.00 4.13 -2.48
N ALA A 139 14.67 4.16 -3.76
CA ALA A 139 13.28 4.13 -4.21
C ALA A 139 12.98 2.80 -4.90
N LEU A 140 12.27 1.92 -4.20
CA LEU A 140 11.87 0.62 -4.71
C LEU A 140 10.57 0.74 -5.52
N PRO A 141 10.54 0.34 -6.80
CA PRO A 141 9.28 0.06 -7.47
C PRO A 141 8.57 -1.10 -6.77
N TYR A 142 7.25 -1.19 -6.94
CA TYR A 142 6.51 -2.38 -6.50
C TYR A 142 7.19 -3.65 -7.02
N LEU A 143 7.57 -4.53 -6.09
CA LEU A 143 8.30 -5.77 -6.40
C LEU A 143 7.31 -6.91 -6.56
N ASP A 144 6.68 -7.01 -7.73
CA ASP A 144 5.94 -8.23 -8.08
C ASP A 144 6.90 -9.44 -8.04
N PRO A 145 6.63 -10.47 -7.22
CA PRO A 145 7.50 -11.64 -7.08
C PRO A 145 7.86 -12.34 -8.39
N ASP A 146 6.96 -12.41 -9.38
CA ASP A 146 7.24 -13.10 -10.63
C ASP A 146 8.15 -12.28 -11.55
N VAL A 147 8.03 -10.96 -11.49
CA VAL A 147 8.86 -10.04 -12.27
C VAL A 147 10.21 -9.78 -11.60
N ALA A 148 10.22 -9.60 -10.28
CA ALA A 148 11.39 -9.14 -9.53
C ALA A 148 12.42 -10.24 -9.30
N ARG A 149 12.00 -11.48 -9.02
CA ARG A 149 12.91 -12.60 -8.73
C ARG A 149 14.05 -12.78 -9.73
N PRO A 150 13.80 -12.96 -11.04
CA PRO A 150 14.90 -13.19 -11.99
C PRO A 150 15.86 -12.01 -12.07
N VAL A 151 15.39 -10.78 -11.87
CA VAL A 151 16.23 -9.57 -11.86
C VAL A 151 17.09 -9.52 -10.59
N LEU A 152 16.48 -9.78 -9.43
CA LEU A 152 17.16 -9.76 -8.14
C LEU A 152 18.17 -10.91 -8.00
N GLU A 153 17.84 -12.12 -8.47
CA GLU A 153 18.77 -13.26 -8.51
C GLU A 153 20.02 -12.90 -9.30
N LYS A 154 19.85 -12.32 -10.50
CA LYS A 154 20.97 -11.84 -11.33
C LYS A 154 21.79 -10.76 -10.63
N LEU A 155 21.15 -9.79 -9.96
CA LEU A 155 21.87 -8.75 -9.22
C LEU A 155 22.67 -9.34 -8.05
N LEU A 156 22.09 -10.29 -7.31
CA LEU A 156 22.78 -10.96 -6.20
C LEU A 156 23.99 -11.76 -6.71
N GLU A 157 23.85 -12.51 -7.80
CA GLU A 157 24.95 -13.23 -8.46
C GLU A 157 26.07 -12.28 -8.88
N GLN A 158 25.73 -11.12 -9.46
CA GLN A 158 26.70 -10.11 -9.86
C GLN A 158 27.46 -9.45 -8.70
N ASN A 159 26.92 -9.52 -7.48
CA ASN A 159 27.52 -8.95 -6.27
C ASN A 159 27.96 -10.03 -5.27
N ALA A 160 28.06 -11.30 -5.68
CA ALA A 160 28.32 -12.42 -4.78
C ALA A 160 29.63 -12.27 -3.98
N GLU A 161 30.71 -11.77 -4.61
CA GLU A 161 32.00 -11.55 -3.95
C GLU A 161 31.92 -10.49 -2.83
N ASP A 162 31.14 -9.43 -3.05
CA ASP A 162 30.91 -8.38 -2.06
C ASP A 162 30.13 -8.91 -0.85
N PHE A 163 29.19 -9.85 -1.06
CA PHE A 163 28.43 -10.47 0.03
C PHE A 163 29.31 -11.36 0.93
N VAL A 164 30.24 -12.14 0.35
CA VAL A 164 31.18 -12.97 1.13
C VAL A 164 32.06 -12.11 2.05
N GLN A 165 32.46 -10.91 1.59
CA GLN A 165 33.23 -9.97 2.40
C GLN A 165 32.41 -9.31 3.52
N LEU A 166 31.10 -9.12 3.31
CA LEU A 166 30.18 -8.58 4.32
C LEU A 166 29.89 -9.59 5.43
N ASP A 167 29.62 -10.85 5.08
CA ASP A 167 29.31 -11.90 6.05
C ASP A 167 30.54 -12.28 6.89
N SER A 168 31.73 -12.35 6.28
CA SER A 168 32.99 -12.57 7.03
C SER A 168 33.32 -11.45 8.02
N ARG A 169 32.99 -10.20 7.69
CA ARG A 169 33.12 -9.06 8.62
C ARG A 169 32.09 -9.10 9.75
N ALA A 170 30.86 -9.57 9.49
CA ALA A 170 29.82 -9.72 10.52
C ALA A 170 30.18 -10.82 11.54
N VAL A 171 30.70 -11.96 11.07
CA VAL A 171 31.14 -13.07 11.93
C VAL A 171 32.33 -12.66 12.82
N SER A 172 33.27 -11.86 12.31
CA SER A 172 34.39 -11.36 13.10
C SER A 172 34.04 -10.35 14.20
N GLN A 173 32.78 -9.89 14.28
CA GLN A 173 32.30 -8.98 15.32
C GLN A 173 31.52 -9.67 16.46
N GLU A 174 31.11 -10.92 16.30
CA GLU A 174 30.31 -11.64 17.32
C GLU A 174 31.08 -12.66 18.17
N ASP A 175 32.35 -12.94 17.86
CA ASP A 175 33.08 -14.02 18.54
C ASP A 175 34.37 -13.58 19.27
N THR A 176 34.21 -13.26 20.56
CA THR A 176 35.27 -13.47 21.54
C THR A 176 34.67 -14.14 22.77
N ARG A 177 34.43 -15.45 22.69
CA ARG A 177 34.38 -16.32 23.87
C ARG A 177 35.33 -17.51 23.64
N PRO A 178 36.16 -17.89 24.63
CA PRO A 178 37.17 -18.92 24.43
C PRO A 178 36.51 -20.30 24.34
N GLU A 179 36.89 -21.06 23.31
CA GLU A 179 36.52 -22.46 23.11
C GLU A 179 37.09 -23.32 24.25
N GLU A 180 36.21 -24.08 24.93
CA GLU A 180 36.62 -25.18 25.80
C GLU A 180 36.70 -26.48 24.98
N GLU A 181 37.87 -27.12 25.01
CA GLU A 181 38.14 -28.43 24.41
C GLU A 181 37.27 -29.52 25.06
N VAL A 182 36.52 -30.28 24.25
CA VAL A 182 35.84 -31.50 24.70
C VAL A 182 36.47 -32.71 24.03
N GLU A 183 37.13 -33.53 24.83
CA GLU A 183 37.71 -34.83 24.47
C GLU A 183 36.66 -35.81 23.92
N HIS A 184 36.94 -36.40 22.75
CA HIS A 184 36.19 -37.53 22.21
C HIS A 184 36.78 -38.87 22.69
N VAL A 185 35.98 -39.63 23.46
CA VAL A 185 36.24 -41.03 23.78
C VAL A 185 35.64 -41.91 22.69
N GLY A 186 36.51 -42.70 22.03
CA GLY A 186 36.12 -43.64 20.98
C GLY A 186 35.44 -44.91 21.49
N ARG A 187 34.60 -45.48 20.62
CA ARG A 187 34.30 -46.91 20.56
C ARG A 187 34.15 -47.33 19.09
N GLU A 188 35.00 -48.25 18.69
CA GLU A 188 34.89 -49.02 17.45
C GLU A 188 33.94 -50.21 17.69
N ASP A 189 33.24 -50.66 16.64
CA ASP A 189 33.15 -52.08 16.25
C ASP A 189 32.25 -52.27 15.01
N GLY A 190 32.76 -53.01 14.00
CA GLY A 190 31.97 -54.08 13.36
C GLY A 190 31.43 -53.93 11.92
N ASP A 191 32.30 -54.09 10.93
CA ASP A 191 32.26 -55.05 9.80
C ASP A 191 31.22 -55.04 8.62
N ASN A 192 31.83 -55.03 7.41
CA ASN A 192 31.54 -55.78 6.15
C ASN A 192 30.58 -55.24 5.02
N PRO A 193 30.81 -55.62 3.73
CA PRO A 193 30.99 -54.64 2.64
C PRO A 193 30.30 -54.99 1.28
N ARG A 194 30.55 -54.15 0.27
CA ARG A 194 30.45 -54.37 -1.21
C ARG A 194 29.05 -54.42 -1.86
N ASN A 195 28.78 -53.46 -2.75
CA ASN A 195 28.60 -53.76 -4.18
C ASN A 195 28.88 -52.53 -5.06
N SER A 196 29.30 -52.79 -6.30
CA SER A 196 30.07 -51.97 -7.24
C SER A 196 29.28 -51.41 -8.44
N GLY A 197 29.81 -50.34 -9.03
CA GLY A 197 29.68 -49.93 -10.44
C GLY A 197 28.70 -48.77 -10.71
N ASP A 198 28.85 -47.89 -11.69
CA ASP A 198 29.92 -47.46 -12.58
C ASP A 198 29.35 -46.26 -13.39
N THR A 199 29.93 -45.05 -13.31
CA THR A 199 30.20 -44.08 -14.41
C THR A 199 30.31 -42.63 -13.88
N PRO A 200 31.33 -41.84 -14.29
CA PRO A 200 31.46 -40.44 -13.92
C PRO A 200 30.66 -39.59 -14.91
N GLU A 201 29.44 -39.21 -14.55
CA GLU A 201 28.79 -38.06 -15.20
C GLU A 201 29.54 -36.79 -14.80
N THR A 202 29.89 -36.04 -15.83
CA THR A 202 30.49 -34.71 -15.80
C THR A 202 29.90 -33.87 -14.67
N THR A 203 30.74 -33.45 -13.74
CA THR A 203 30.42 -32.42 -12.74
C THR A 203 30.15 -31.12 -13.49
N GLU A 204 28.89 -30.91 -13.88
CA GLU A 204 28.38 -29.56 -14.08
C GLU A 204 28.62 -28.79 -12.78
N ASP A 205 29.12 -27.57 -12.95
CA ASP A 205 29.43 -26.62 -11.90
C ASP A 205 28.15 -26.27 -11.12
N VAL A 206 27.81 -27.07 -10.11
CA VAL A 206 26.67 -26.82 -9.20
C VAL A 206 27.12 -25.82 -8.14
N THR A 207 27.37 -24.59 -8.56
CA THR A 207 27.14 -23.46 -7.64
C THR A 207 25.62 -23.42 -7.41
N PRO A 208 25.12 -23.61 -6.17
CA PRO A 208 23.69 -23.55 -5.91
C PRO A 208 23.19 -22.15 -6.25
N ARG A 209 22.48 -22.03 -7.39
CA ARG A 209 21.86 -20.77 -7.79
C ARG A 209 20.95 -20.30 -6.67
N LEU A 210 21.19 -19.08 -6.19
CA LEU A 210 20.48 -18.50 -5.07
C LEU A 210 19.03 -18.29 -5.49
N ARG A 211 18.12 -19.20 -5.12
CA ARG A 211 16.71 -19.09 -5.49
C ARG A 211 15.96 -18.25 -4.47
N ILE A 212 15.44 -17.11 -4.91
CA ILE A 212 14.58 -16.27 -4.08
C ILE A 212 13.20 -16.94 -3.98
N PRO A 213 12.59 -17.07 -2.78
CA PRO A 213 11.22 -17.55 -2.66
C PRO A 213 10.22 -16.70 -3.47
N ARG A 214 9.18 -17.34 -4.01
CA ARG A 214 8.08 -16.66 -4.73
C ARG A 214 7.11 -15.99 -3.76
N SER A 215 7.59 -15.00 -3.02
CA SER A 215 6.82 -14.24 -2.04
C SER A 215 7.30 -12.78 -1.95
N HIS A 216 6.43 -11.90 -1.44
CA HIS A 216 6.77 -10.51 -1.16
C HIS A 216 7.94 -10.38 -0.17
N GLU A 217 7.94 -11.21 0.88
CA GLU A 217 9.05 -11.31 1.82
C GLU A 217 10.37 -11.68 1.12
N GLY A 218 10.36 -12.67 0.23
CA GLY A 218 11.56 -13.15 -0.46
C GLY A 218 12.20 -12.07 -1.32
N VAL A 219 11.41 -11.38 -2.15
CA VAL A 219 11.92 -10.31 -3.02
C VAL A 219 12.33 -9.07 -2.22
N MET A 220 11.59 -8.71 -1.17
CA MET A 220 11.95 -7.57 -0.32
C MET A 220 13.22 -7.84 0.48
N THR A 221 13.38 -9.04 1.04
CA THR A 221 14.60 -9.45 1.75
C THR A 221 15.82 -9.37 0.85
N SER A 222 15.71 -9.86 -0.39
CA SER A 222 16.78 -9.79 -1.39
C SER A 222 17.11 -8.36 -1.79
N ALA A 223 16.10 -7.51 -1.98
CA ALA A 223 16.31 -6.09 -2.25
C ALA A 223 17.04 -5.40 -1.09
N MET A 224 16.62 -5.68 0.15
CA MET A 224 17.25 -5.13 1.36
C MET A 224 18.70 -5.58 1.53
N ARG A 225 19.07 -6.80 1.11
CA ARG A 225 20.47 -7.25 1.10
C ARG A 225 21.33 -6.37 0.20
N LEU A 226 20.88 -6.12 -1.03
CA LEU A 226 21.57 -5.27 -2.00
C LEU A 226 21.67 -3.81 -1.51
N ILE A 227 20.57 -3.26 -0.97
CA ILE A 227 20.53 -1.91 -0.42
C ILE A 227 21.49 -1.77 0.77
N ARG A 228 21.49 -2.71 1.71
CA ARG A 228 22.35 -2.65 2.90
C ARG A 228 23.84 -2.66 2.53
N MET A 229 24.21 -3.45 1.53
CA MET A 229 25.59 -3.48 1.00
C MET A 229 26.00 -2.12 0.44
N ASP A 230 25.19 -1.53 -0.44
CA ASP A 230 25.47 -0.20 -1.01
C ASP A 230 25.48 0.90 0.06
N LEU A 231 24.49 0.88 0.97
CA LEU A 231 24.38 1.83 2.07
C LEU A 231 25.62 1.83 2.97
N ASN A 232 26.11 0.64 3.34
CA ASN A 232 27.32 0.52 4.15
C ASN A 232 28.55 1.12 3.45
N ARG A 233 28.70 0.87 2.14
CA ARG A 233 29.78 1.45 1.32
C ARG A 233 29.72 2.98 1.30
N ARG A 234 28.53 3.54 1.04
CA ARG A 234 28.33 4.99 0.95
C ARG A 234 28.51 5.71 2.28
N ARG A 235 28.03 5.09 3.37
CA ARG A 235 28.21 5.64 4.72
C ARG A 235 29.69 5.70 5.11
N GLN A 236 30.47 4.67 4.80
CA GLN A 236 31.92 4.67 5.01
C GLN A 236 32.62 5.77 4.19
N GLN A 237 32.21 5.95 2.94
CA GLN A 237 32.74 7.02 2.09
C GLN A 237 32.41 8.41 2.65
N ALA A 238 31.15 8.65 3.03
CA ALA A 238 30.73 9.93 3.60
C ALA A 238 31.47 10.24 4.91
N GLU A 239 31.67 9.23 5.76
CA GLU A 239 32.46 9.36 6.99
C GLU A 239 33.92 9.75 6.70
N ALA A 240 34.56 9.11 5.71
CA ALA A 240 35.92 9.45 5.29
C ALA A 240 36.05 10.88 4.72
N GLU A 241 34.98 11.38 4.10
CA GLU A 241 34.89 12.75 3.55
C GLU A 241 34.42 13.78 4.60
N GLY A 242 34.07 13.34 5.82
CA GLY A 242 33.56 14.22 6.88
C GLY A 242 32.18 14.81 6.58
N ALA A 243 31.38 14.14 5.72
CA ALA A 243 30.02 14.53 5.37
C ALA A 243 28.99 13.82 6.26
N SER A 244 27.86 14.49 6.50
CA SER A 244 26.69 13.82 7.11
C SER A 244 26.02 12.92 6.09
N PHE A 245 25.47 11.79 6.56
CA PHE A 245 24.86 10.81 5.68
C PHE A 245 23.61 10.17 6.29
N HIS A 246 22.47 10.49 5.67
CA HIS A 246 21.17 9.95 6.00
C HIS A 246 20.67 9.00 4.92
N ALA A 247 19.83 8.04 5.29
CA ALA A 247 19.28 7.06 4.35
C ALA A 247 17.79 6.81 4.57
N VAL A 248 17.04 6.89 3.48
CA VAL A 248 15.59 6.66 3.43
C VAL A 248 15.28 5.60 2.39
N LEU A 249 14.32 4.73 2.70
CA LEU A 249 13.75 3.78 1.76
C LEU A 249 12.32 4.17 1.44
N MET A 250 12.00 4.31 0.15
CA MET A 250 10.61 4.33 -0.35
C MET A 250 10.25 2.92 -0.80
N ALA A 251 9.12 2.41 -0.35
CA ALA A 251 8.62 1.11 -0.75
C ALA A 251 7.09 1.11 -0.83
N HIS A 252 6.57 0.35 -1.80
CA HIS A 252 5.15 0.11 -1.96
C HIS A 252 4.86 -1.36 -1.66
N ALA A 253 4.37 -1.65 -0.46
CA ALA A 253 4.18 -3.01 0.03
C ALA A 253 3.21 -3.03 1.22
N PHE A 254 2.58 -4.17 1.48
CA PHE A 254 1.89 -4.40 2.75
C PHE A 254 2.86 -4.96 3.79
N VAL A 255 3.15 -4.21 4.85
CA VAL A 255 4.06 -4.59 5.92
C VAL A 255 3.24 -5.06 7.13
N SER A 256 3.57 -6.25 7.64
CA SER A 256 2.82 -6.86 8.74
C SER A 256 2.77 -5.96 9.98
N GLY A 257 1.62 -5.94 10.65
CA GLY A 257 1.35 -5.03 11.77
C GLY A 257 0.61 -3.74 11.39
N ALA A 258 0.32 -3.55 10.11
CA ALA A 258 -0.53 -2.47 9.60
C ALA A 258 -1.97 -2.94 9.31
N ALA A 259 -2.91 -2.00 9.28
CA ALA A 259 -4.34 -2.24 9.05
C ALA A 259 -4.77 -1.74 7.65
N PRO A 260 -5.32 -2.61 6.78
CA PRO A 260 -5.82 -2.23 5.46
C PRO A 260 -7.18 -1.51 5.54
N SER A 261 -7.60 -0.92 4.42
CA SER A 261 -8.99 -0.51 4.18
C SER A 261 -9.61 -1.36 3.08
N ASP A 262 -10.77 -0.96 2.54
CA ASP A 262 -11.49 -1.78 1.55
C ASP A 262 -11.12 -1.39 0.11
N SER A 263 -10.38 -0.29 -0.07
CA SER A 263 -10.03 0.29 -1.38
C SER A 263 -8.71 -0.21 -1.95
N GLU A 264 -7.84 -0.79 -1.12
CA GLU A 264 -6.58 -1.40 -1.54
C GLU A 264 -6.82 -2.67 -2.35
N ARG A 265 -5.95 -2.91 -3.35
CA ARG A 265 -5.97 -4.19 -4.08
C ARG A 265 -5.36 -5.29 -3.21
N ASN A 266 -6.00 -6.45 -3.21
CA ASN A 266 -5.41 -7.65 -2.65
C ASN A 266 -4.18 -8.07 -3.50
N ILE A 267 -3.00 -8.02 -2.89
CA ILE A 267 -1.71 -8.37 -3.52
C ILE A 267 -1.21 -9.78 -3.13
N THR A 268 -2.09 -10.61 -2.58
CA THR A 268 -1.76 -11.99 -2.14
C THR A 268 -1.10 -12.78 -3.26
N ILE A 269 0.08 -13.34 -2.99
CA ILE A 269 0.74 -14.31 -3.88
C ILE A 269 1.10 -15.54 -3.05
N GLY A 270 0.67 -16.71 -3.50
CA GLY A 270 0.90 -17.97 -2.77
C GLY A 270 0.24 -18.02 -1.38
N GLY A 271 -0.83 -17.22 -1.15
CA GLY A 271 -1.53 -17.17 0.14
C GLY A 271 -0.95 -16.19 1.16
N VAL A 272 0.15 -15.50 0.85
CA VAL A 272 0.76 -14.47 1.69
C VAL A 272 0.77 -13.13 0.95
N ASP A 273 0.27 -12.09 1.61
CA ASP A 273 0.14 -10.74 1.06
C ASP A 273 1.10 -9.72 1.68
N SER A 274 1.88 -10.12 2.68
CA SER A 274 2.65 -9.18 3.50
C SER A 274 4.15 -9.45 3.55
N VAL A 275 4.88 -8.38 3.87
CA VAL A 275 6.30 -8.38 4.21
C VAL A 275 6.41 -8.25 5.74
N PRO A 276 7.05 -9.18 6.44
CA PRO A 276 7.31 -9.04 7.88
C PRO A 276 8.10 -7.76 8.18
N ALA A 277 7.67 -6.99 9.18
CA ALA A 277 8.37 -5.75 9.60
C ALA A 277 9.85 -6.00 9.95
N ALA A 278 10.19 -7.21 10.41
CA ALA A 278 11.55 -7.61 10.75
C ALA A 278 12.53 -7.61 9.57
N VAL A 279 12.06 -7.64 8.32
CA VAL A 279 12.90 -7.53 7.12
C VAL A 279 13.67 -6.20 7.09
N PHE A 280 13.13 -5.15 7.72
CA PHE A 280 13.74 -3.82 7.81
C PHE A 280 14.56 -3.61 9.09
N SER A 281 14.60 -4.59 9.99
CA SER A 281 15.44 -4.56 11.19
C SER A 281 16.91 -4.52 10.79
N ASN A 282 17.71 -3.73 11.51
CA ASN A 282 19.15 -3.58 11.28
C ASN A 282 19.50 -3.19 9.83
N SER A 283 18.59 -2.51 9.13
CA SER A 283 18.81 -2.01 7.76
C SER A 283 19.79 -0.84 7.72
N GLY A 284 20.00 -0.15 8.84
CA GLY A 284 20.78 1.08 8.90
C GLY A 284 20.08 2.28 8.28
N LEU A 285 18.80 2.15 7.90
CA LEU A 285 17.95 3.24 7.41
C LEU A 285 17.48 4.12 8.57
N ASP A 286 17.27 5.40 8.30
CA ASP A 286 16.71 6.35 9.27
C ASP A 286 15.17 6.39 9.20
N TYR A 287 14.62 6.30 7.98
CA TYR A 287 13.18 6.33 7.72
C TYR A 287 12.75 5.40 6.58
N LEU A 288 11.57 4.79 6.75
CA LEU A 288 10.89 3.94 5.78
C LEU A 288 9.56 4.60 5.37
N ALA A 289 9.56 5.12 4.15
CA ALA A 289 8.45 5.80 3.49
C ALA A 289 7.57 4.77 2.75
N LEU A 290 6.51 4.27 3.40
CA LEU A 290 5.62 3.26 2.85
C LEU A 290 4.42 3.89 2.10
N GLY A 291 4.08 3.31 0.95
CA GLY A 291 2.77 3.43 0.31
C GLY A 291 2.09 2.05 0.18
N HIS A 292 0.87 2.02 -0.38
CA HIS A 292 -0.04 0.87 -0.58
C HIS A 292 -1.29 0.96 0.29
N LEU A 293 -1.16 1.40 1.55
CA LEU A 293 -2.29 1.54 2.47
C LEU A 293 -2.80 2.97 2.49
N HIS A 294 -4.12 3.13 2.36
CA HIS A 294 -4.75 4.44 2.15
C HIS A 294 -4.96 5.22 3.46
N ARG A 295 -4.91 4.55 4.61
CA ARG A 295 -4.89 5.18 5.93
C ARG A 295 -3.47 5.44 6.43
N ALA A 296 -3.22 6.68 6.84
CA ALA A 296 -1.96 7.07 7.46
C ALA A 296 -1.76 6.33 8.80
N GLN A 297 -0.64 5.62 8.94
CA GLN A 297 -0.37 4.83 10.14
C GLN A 297 1.12 4.55 10.31
N GLN A 298 1.55 4.46 11.57
CA GLN A 298 2.92 4.10 11.90
C GLN A 298 3.06 2.57 11.96
N VAL A 299 4.16 2.06 11.43
CA VAL A 299 4.54 0.64 11.56
C VAL A 299 5.69 0.53 12.53
N ARG A 300 5.60 -0.39 13.49
CA ARG A 300 6.69 -0.66 14.43
C ARG A 300 7.65 -1.67 13.81
N ILE A 301 8.87 -1.22 13.51
CA ILE A 301 9.95 -2.12 13.11
C ILE A 301 10.62 -2.66 14.38
N PRO A 302 10.73 -3.99 14.57
CA PRO A 302 11.36 -4.56 15.75
C PRO A 302 12.87 -4.25 15.76
N SER A 303 13.43 -4.06 16.96
CA SER A 303 14.89 -4.05 17.13
C SER A 303 15.42 -5.44 16.79
N GLY A 304 16.46 -5.55 15.97
CA GLY A 304 16.92 -6.87 15.52
C GLY A 304 17.58 -7.65 16.65
N GLY A 305 16.85 -8.58 17.26
CA GLY A 305 17.39 -9.76 17.92
C GLY A 305 17.29 -10.95 16.97
N ALA A 306 18.20 -11.90 17.06
CA ALA A 306 18.21 -13.11 16.23
C ALA A 306 16.83 -13.78 16.23
N VAL A 307 16.21 -13.86 15.05
CA VAL A 307 14.99 -14.65 14.85
C VAL A 307 15.43 -16.11 14.83
N VAL A 308 15.24 -16.82 15.94
CA VAL A 308 15.29 -18.28 15.94
C VAL A 308 14.01 -18.76 15.25
N PRO A 309 14.07 -19.59 14.20
CA PRO A 309 12.88 -20.20 13.64
C PRO A 309 12.30 -21.13 14.71
N ASP A 310 11.06 -20.88 15.13
CA ASP A 310 10.37 -21.72 16.10
C ASP A 310 10.18 -23.11 15.48
N GLY A 311 10.91 -24.09 16.03
CA GLY A 311 10.78 -25.48 15.71
C GLY A 311 9.57 -26.06 16.43
N LEU A 312 8.84 -26.92 15.72
CA LEU A 312 7.80 -27.78 16.26
C LEU A 312 8.23 -28.40 17.59
N ASP A 313 7.53 -28.08 18.68
CA ASP A 313 7.48 -28.95 19.85
C ASP A 313 6.02 -29.12 20.32
N ASP A 314 5.69 -30.40 20.39
CA ASP A 314 4.43 -31.04 20.68
C ASP A 314 4.17 -31.07 22.20
N ASP A 315 2.90 -30.97 22.56
CA ASP A 315 2.25 -31.28 23.85
C ASP A 315 3.07 -31.47 25.14
N ARG A 316 2.74 -30.66 26.18
CA ARG A 316 2.48 -31.11 27.57
C ARG A 316 1.87 -30.02 28.47
N ASP A 317 0.56 -30.15 28.67
CA ASP A 317 -0.26 -30.10 29.90
C ASP A 317 0.02 -29.08 31.06
N SER A 318 -1.02 -28.27 31.33
CA SER A 318 -1.58 -27.66 32.58
C SER A 318 -0.67 -27.10 33.71
N THR A 319 -0.87 -25.90 34.25
CA THR A 319 -1.99 -25.42 35.11
C THR A 319 -1.75 -23.94 35.53
N ASN A 320 -2.83 -23.16 35.76
CA ASN A 320 -3.02 -21.97 36.64
C ASN A 320 -1.89 -20.90 36.79
N THR A 321 -2.13 -19.58 36.69
CA THR A 321 -3.01 -18.75 37.56
C THR A 321 -3.20 -17.34 36.97
N GLU A 322 -4.45 -16.88 37.01
CA GLU A 322 -4.99 -15.55 37.38
C GLU A 322 -4.31 -14.19 37.05
N ASN A 323 -5.14 -13.33 36.44
CA ASN A 323 -5.39 -11.91 36.68
C ASN A 323 -4.23 -10.91 36.83
N GLU A 324 -4.20 -9.91 35.92
CA GLU A 324 -4.46 -8.52 36.30
C GLU A 324 -4.79 -7.64 35.07
N LYS A 325 -6.02 -7.10 35.06
CA LYS A 325 -6.44 -5.98 34.22
C LYS A 325 -6.28 -4.71 35.05
N THR A 326 -5.54 -3.72 34.56
CA THR A 326 -5.63 -2.33 35.07
C THR A 326 -5.83 -1.36 33.92
N SER A 327 -7.05 -0.85 33.88
CA SER A 327 -7.53 0.32 33.13
C SER A 327 -6.96 1.61 33.73
N ILE A 328 -6.43 2.50 32.89
CA ILE A 328 -6.05 3.86 33.29
C ILE A 328 -7.12 4.82 32.75
N ALA A 329 -7.88 5.42 33.67
CA ALA A 329 -8.81 6.51 33.41
C ALA A 329 -8.12 7.86 33.64
N ALA A 330 -8.35 8.79 32.71
CA ALA A 330 -7.89 10.16 32.76
C ALA A 330 -8.62 10.98 33.85
N HIS A 331 -7.90 11.87 34.51
CA HIS A 331 -8.46 12.91 35.37
C HIS A 331 -8.20 14.29 34.76
N VAL A 332 -9.29 14.95 34.41
CA VAL A 332 -9.41 16.37 34.07
C VAL A 332 -9.86 17.09 35.34
N THR A 333 -9.18 18.18 35.73
CA THR A 333 -9.78 19.17 36.64
C THR A 333 -9.48 20.59 36.17
N ASN A 334 -10.54 21.39 36.26
CA ASN A 334 -10.74 22.77 35.81
C ASN A 334 -10.26 23.78 36.88
N PRO A 335 -9.89 25.04 36.55
CA PRO A 335 -9.36 26.02 37.51
C PRO A 335 -10.40 27.06 37.97
N ASN A 336 -10.26 27.59 39.19
CA ASN A 336 -10.64 28.98 39.49
C ASN A 336 -10.06 29.57 40.81
N ALA A 337 -9.32 30.67 40.65
CA ALA A 337 -9.14 31.91 41.44
C ALA A 337 -9.23 31.96 43.00
N SER A 338 -8.22 32.53 43.68
CA SER A 338 -8.10 33.99 43.97
C SER A 338 -7.16 34.36 45.17
N LYS A 339 -6.41 35.48 45.00
CA LYS A 339 -5.83 36.43 45.99
C LYS A 339 -4.73 35.93 46.95
N SER A 340 -3.71 36.66 47.42
CA SER A 340 -3.14 38.01 47.23
C SER A 340 -1.92 38.13 48.17
N GLY A 341 -0.83 38.84 47.81
CA GLY A 341 0.13 39.43 48.77
C GLY A 341 1.63 39.19 48.52
N ASP A 342 2.33 40.25 48.09
CA ASP A 342 3.79 40.47 48.05
C ASP A 342 4.27 41.21 49.33
N PRO A 343 5.56 41.55 49.56
CA PRO A 343 6.86 40.92 49.21
C PRO A 343 7.92 40.98 50.37
N ALA A 344 9.22 40.80 50.06
CA ALA A 344 10.46 41.00 50.86
C ALA A 344 10.99 39.76 51.62
N ASP A 345 12.28 39.42 51.72
CA ASP A 345 13.54 40.11 51.45
C ASP A 345 14.72 39.09 51.48
N LEU A 346 15.79 39.38 50.72
CA LEU A 346 17.22 39.20 51.02
C LEU A 346 17.94 37.82 51.17
N VAL A 347 18.85 37.61 50.18
CA VAL A 347 20.32 37.36 50.30
C VAL A 347 20.87 35.92 50.31
N PRO A 348 22.02 35.66 49.63
CA PRO A 348 22.47 34.35 49.16
C PRO A 348 23.60 33.73 49.99
N ILE A 349 23.80 32.42 49.86
CA ILE A 349 24.95 31.71 50.44
C ILE A 349 25.57 30.78 49.40
N GLU A 350 26.80 31.11 49.01
CA GLU A 350 27.86 30.21 48.53
C GLU A 350 29.11 30.55 49.38
N PRO A 351 30.25 29.81 49.32
CA PRO A 351 30.52 28.41 48.98
C PRO A 351 31.47 27.73 50.00
N HIS A 352 31.70 26.41 49.95
CA HIS A 352 32.90 25.80 50.55
C HIS A 352 33.49 24.63 49.74
N LYS A 353 34.81 24.71 49.55
CA LYS A 353 35.75 23.80 48.86
C LYS A 353 36.15 22.57 49.71
N SER A 354 36.54 21.48 49.04
CA SER A 354 37.73 20.64 49.32
C SER A 354 37.84 19.54 48.25
N ILE A 355 38.72 19.64 47.24
CA ILE A 355 40.08 19.05 47.12
C ILE A 355 40.21 17.57 47.54
N GLY A 356 40.61 16.73 46.58
CA GLY A 356 41.18 15.39 46.75
C GLY A 356 41.51 14.76 45.40
N SER A 357 42.79 14.81 45.00
CA SER A 357 43.31 14.27 43.73
C SER A 357 43.43 12.76 43.74
N VAL A 358 42.97 12.09 42.67
CA VAL A 358 43.51 10.79 42.25
C VAL A 358 43.65 10.81 40.72
N THR A 359 44.88 10.57 40.28
CA THR A 359 45.35 10.41 38.90
C THR A 359 44.60 9.26 38.20
N ALA A 360 43.89 9.57 37.11
CA ALA A 360 43.30 8.58 36.21
C ALA A 360 44.20 8.37 34.97
N PRO A 361 44.37 7.13 34.49
CA PRO A 361 45.32 6.82 33.43
C PRO A 361 44.81 7.31 32.07
N GLN A 362 45.73 7.80 31.24
CA GLN A 362 45.50 8.13 29.84
C GLN A 362 44.97 6.88 29.11
N ARG A 363 43.69 6.92 28.71
CA ARG A 363 43.13 5.98 27.75
C ARG A 363 43.73 6.27 26.37
N SER A 364 44.40 5.28 25.82
CA SER A 364 44.82 5.23 24.43
C SER A 364 43.62 5.45 23.50
N LYS A 365 43.78 6.35 22.53
CA LYS A 365 42.84 6.54 21.43
C LYS A 365 42.90 5.32 20.50
N THR A 366 42.14 4.28 20.84
CA THR A 366 41.71 3.29 19.85
C THR A 366 40.33 3.75 19.41
N SER A 367 40.24 4.28 18.19
CA SER A 367 38.99 4.59 17.52
C SER A 367 38.18 3.29 17.43
N MET A 368 37.23 3.11 18.36
CA MET A 368 36.15 2.16 18.19
C MET A 368 35.27 2.71 17.07
N PHE A 369 35.19 1.96 15.97
CA PHE A 369 34.19 2.15 14.93
C PHE A 369 32.82 2.35 15.61
N LYS A 370 32.24 3.55 15.49
CA LYS A 370 30.85 3.78 15.89
C LYS A 370 29.99 2.91 14.97
N SER A 371 29.44 1.81 15.47
CA SER A 371 28.46 1.04 14.71
C SER A 371 27.33 1.99 14.32
N GLY A 372 27.09 2.10 13.01
CA GLY A 372 26.04 2.95 12.46
C GLY A 372 24.70 2.62 13.13
N ASN A 373 23.94 3.67 13.43
CA ASN A 373 22.60 3.68 14.04
C ASN A 373 21.96 2.27 14.20
N SER A 374 22.15 1.62 15.36
CA SER A 374 21.58 0.28 15.63
C SER A 374 20.06 0.30 15.86
N ALA A 375 19.48 1.49 15.86
CA ALA A 375 18.08 1.71 16.14
C ALA A 375 17.24 1.38 14.88
N PRO A 376 16.11 0.66 15.01
CA PRO A 376 15.28 0.35 13.85
C PRO A 376 14.72 1.63 13.21
N PRO A 377 14.57 1.68 11.86
CA PRO A 377 14.05 2.85 11.17
C PRO A 377 12.65 3.22 11.67
N LEU A 378 12.34 4.50 11.62
CA LEU A 378 10.93 4.93 11.73
C LEU A 378 10.20 4.52 10.45
N ALA A 379 9.06 3.85 10.56
CA ALA A 379 8.29 3.40 9.40
C ALA A 379 6.85 3.92 9.44
N ARG A 380 6.36 4.42 8.31
CA ARG A 380 5.02 5.00 8.24
C ARG A 380 4.43 4.87 6.84
N TYR A 381 3.16 4.53 6.78
CA TYR A 381 2.31 4.77 5.62
C TYR A 381 1.83 6.21 5.65
N SER A 382 2.05 6.95 4.55
CA SER A 382 1.54 8.32 4.45
C SER A 382 0.02 8.36 4.29
N GLY A 383 -0.56 7.31 3.67
CA GLY A 383 -1.94 7.29 3.25
C GLY A 383 -2.14 8.00 1.91
N SER A 384 -3.33 7.84 1.35
CA SER A 384 -3.71 8.53 0.11
C SER A 384 -4.07 10.00 0.35
N LEU A 385 -4.06 10.81 -0.72
CA LEU A 385 -4.49 12.21 -0.67
C LEU A 385 -6.01 12.37 -0.53
N LEU A 386 -6.79 11.39 -1.01
CA LEU A 386 -8.26 11.36 -0.94
C LEU A 386 -8.74 10.05 -0.31
N ALA A 387 -9.94 10.03 0.24
CA ALA A 387 -10.60 8.79 0.63
C ALA A 387 -11.18 8.07 -0.59
N TYR A 388 -10.94 6.77 -0.66
CA TYR A 388 -11.34 5.87 -1.75
C TYR A 388 -12.27 4.75 -1.30
N SER A 389 -12.52 4.63 0.00
CA SER A 389 -13.54 3.76 0.59
C SER A 389 -14.27 4.42 1.75
N PHE A 390 -15.54 4.04 1.95
CA PHE A 390 -16.29 4.39 3.15
C PHE A 390 -15.66 3.84 4.43
N SER A 391 -14.87 2.78 4.37
CA SER A 391 -14.16 2.32 5.57
C SER A 391 -13.14 3.35 6.07
N GLU A 392 -12.72 4.30 5.23
CA GLU A 392 -11.82 5.40 5.58
C GLU A 392 -12.53 6.64 6.16
N ALA A 393 -13.85 6.57 6.32
CA ALA A 393 -14.64 7.62 6.96
C ALA A 393 -14.15 7.91 8.39
N CYS A 394 -14.12 9.20 8.76
CA CYS A 394 -13.79 9.64 10.10
C CYS A 394 -15.03 9.67 11.01
N THR A 395 -14.81 9.61 12.33
CA THR A 395 -15.87 9.81 13.32
C THR A 395 -15.37 10.79 14.40
N PRO A 396 -15.94 12.00 14.50
CA PRO A 396 -17.02 12.55 13.65
C PRO A 396 -16.57 12.76 12.18
N PRO A 397 -17.51 12.83 11.23
CA PRO A 397 -17.18 13.09 9.83
C PRO A 397 -16.49 14.45 9.64
N VAL A 398 -15.51 14.51 8.73
CA VAL A 398 -14.77 15.74 8.40
C VAL A 398 -14.53 15.82 6.90
N VAL A 399 -14.62 17.04 6.35
CA VAL A 399 -14.21 17.33 4.97
C VAL A 399 -12.73 16.97 4.81
N GLY A 400 -12.37 16.35 3.69
CA GLY A 400 -11.02 15.82 3.45
C GLY A 400 -10.73 14.50 4.18
N ASN A 401 -11.67 13.97 4.96
CA ASN A 401 -11.65 12.61 5.51
C ASN A 401 -10.38 12.25 6.31
N GLY A 402 -9.78 13.23 7.00
CA GLY A 402 -8.60 13.03 7.84
C GLY A 402 -7.33 12.66 7.08
N LYS A 403 -7.31 12.89 5.75
CA LYS A 403 -6.12 12.63 4.92
C LYS A 403 -4.99 13.58 5.26
N SER A 404 -3.76 13.10 5.13
CA SER A 404 -2.57 13.84 5.56
C SER A 404 -1.35 13.44 4.74
N VAL A 405 -0.36 14.32 4.66
CA VAL A 405 1.02 13.98 4.25
C VAL A 405 1.95 14.01 5.46
N VAL A 406 3.14 13.44 5.32
CA VAL A 406 4.12 13.38 6.41
C VAL A 406 5.30 14.29 6.08
N ILE A 407 5.65 15.17 7.02
CA ILE A 407 6.93 15.87 7.00
C ILE A 407 7.91 15.11 7.89
N VAL A 408 9.09 14.84 7.34
CA VAL A 408 10.21 14.20 8.02
C VAL A 408 11.37 15.18 8.03
N ASP A 409 11.75 15.65 9.21
CA ASP A 409 12.93 16.47 9.39
C ASP A 409 14.11 15.56 9.76
N MET A 410 15.10 15.52 8.88
CA MET A 410 16.34 14.79 9.12
C MET A 410 17.20 15.56 10.12
N PRO A 411 17.76 14.88 11.13
CA PRO A 411 18.48 15.56 12.20
C PRO A 411 19.77 16.18 11.68
N GLU A 412 20.20 17.28 12.31
CA GLU A 412 21.52 17.85 12.03
C GLU A 412 22.64 16.89 12.48
N PRO A 413 23.84 17.01 11.88
CA PRO A 413 24.97 16.18 12.24
C PRO A 413 25.32 16.35 13.72
N SER A 414 25.32 15.27 14.49
CA SER A 414 25.59 15.28 15.93
C SER A 414 26.47 14.11 16.34
N ASP A 415 27.29 14.32 17.37
CA ASP A 415 28.10 13.26 17.97
C ASP A 415 27.25 12.14 18.59
N THR A 416 26.02 12.48 18.97
CA THR A 416 24.99 11.57 19.49
C THR A 416 23.99 11.21 18.39
N PRO A 417 23.60 9.93 18.24
CA PRO A 417 22.56 9.54 17.29
C PRO A 417 21.23 10.22 17.63
N VAL A 418 20.75 11.08 16.73
CA VAL A 418 19.42 11.70 16.81
C VAL A 418 18.52 11.02 15.78
N ARG A 419 17.27 10.75 16.13
CA ARG A 419 16.28 10.19 15.19
C ARG A 419 15.61 11.31 14.38
N PRO A 420 15.14 11.03 13.16
CA PRO A 420 14.28 11.96 12.43
C PRO A 420 13.04 12.33 13.23
N SER A 421 12.58 13.57 13.09
CA SER A 421 11.31 14.01 13.67
C SER A 421 10.21 13.98 12.61
N LEU A 422 9.00 13.54 13.00
CA LEU A 422 7.88 13.35 12.10
C LEU A 422 6.69 14.20 12.56
N ARG A 423 6.02 14.83 11.61
CA ARG A 423 4.70 15.44 11.81
C ARG A 423 3.82 15.20 10.60
N THR A 424 2.51 15.28 10.80
CA THR A 424 1.54 15.19 9.70
C THR A 424 0.96 16.55 9.41
N ILE A 425 0.63 16.81 8.14
CA ILE A 425 -0.11 17.99 7.71
C ILE A 425 -1.41 17.51 7.04
N PRO A 426 -2.60 17.91 7.51
CA PRO A 426 -3.87 17.53 6.91
C PRO A 426 -4.00 18.04 5.47
N VAL A 427 -4.46 17.19 4.56
CA VAL A 427 -4.69 17.52 3.15
C VAL A 427 -5.99 18.31 3.00
N GLU A 428 -5.95 19.45 2.31
CA GLU A 428 -7.12 20.29 2.04
C GLU A 428 -7.68 20.01 0.63
N SER A 429 -8.19 18.81 0.40
CA SER A 429 -8.76 18.42 -0.90
C SER A 429 -10.17 18.95 -1.16
N ALA A 430 -10.85 19.42 -0.11
CA ALA A 430 -12.27 19.73 -0.08
C ALA A 430 -13.18 18.56 -0.51
N GLN A 431 -12.68 17.31 -0.45
CA GLN A 431 -13.52 16.14 -0.66
C GLN A 431 -14.62 16.10 0.41
N PRO A 432 -15.90 15.93 0.04
CA PRO A 432 -16.98 15.82 1.02
C PRO A 432 -16.71 14.74 2.06
N ALA A 433 -17.27 14.93 3.25
CA ALA A 433 -17.14 13.96 4.31
C ALA A 433 -17.82 12.66 3.90
N LEU A 434 -17.13 11.54 4.10
CA LEU A 434 -17.70 10.21 3.95
C LEU A 434 -18.38 9.83 5.26
N VAL A 435 -19.64 9.41 5.18
CA VAL A 435 -20.45 9.05 6.35
C VAL A 435 -21.05 7.67 6.14
N ARG A 436 -20.96 6.82 7.17
CA ARG A 436 -21.61 5.52 7.20
C ARG A 436 -22.78 5.59 8.16
N LEU A 437 -23.98 5.43 7.63
CA LEU A 437 -25.22 5.48 8.40
C LEU A 437 -25.89 4.11 8.35
N ALA A 438 -26.36 3.63 9.50
CA ALA A 438 -27.13 2.41 9.60
C ALA A 438 -28.31 2.65 10.54
N GLY A 439 -29.51 2.29 10.12
CA GLY A 439 -30.73 2.55 10.88
C GLY A 439 -31.98 2.02 10.20
N SER A 440 -33.10 2.19 10.87
CA SER A 440 -34.43 1.95 10.32
C SER A 440 -34.73 2.90 9.15
N PRO A 441 -35.69 2.56 8.26
CA PRO A 441 -36.14 3.47 7.22
C PRO A 441 -36.58 4.84 7.75
N GLU A 442 -37.17 4.91 8.95
CA GLU A 442 -37.64 6.15 9.57
C GLU A 442 -36.47 7.05 9.99
N GLU A 443 -35.46 6.48 10.67
CA GLU A 443 -34.27 7.22 11.09
C GLU A 443 -33.46 7.74 9.88
N LEU A 444 -33.30 6.90 8.85
CA LEU A 444 -32.54 7.26 7.64
C LEU A 444 -33.27 8.26 6.73
N LEU A 445 -34.59 8.43 6.88
CA LEU A 445 -35.35 9.42 6.12
C LEU A 445 -35.68 10.68 6.95
N GLY A 446 -35.47 10.64 8.26
CA GLY A 446 -35.68 11.75 9.20
C GLY A 446 -34.37 12.48 9.55
N ASP A 447 -34.06 12.56 10.84
CA ASP A 447 -32.96 13.37 11.40
C ASP A 447 -31.60 13.12 10.74
N LEU A 448 -31.30 11.87 10.37
CA LEU A 448 -30.03 11.52 9.71
C LEU A 448 -29.95 12.08 8.28
N ALA A 449 -31.08 12.16 7.57
CA ALA A 449 -31.14 12.78 6.25
C ALA A 449 -31.00 14.30 6.35
N GLU A 450 -31.60 14.92 7.36
CA GLU A 450 -31.45 16.36 7.60
C GLU A 450 -29.99 16.72 7.92
N SER A 451 -29.33 15.92 8.75
CA SER A 451 -27.95 16.17 9.19
C SER A 451 -26.89 15.93 8.11
N HIS A 452 -27.12 14.95 7.22
CA HIS A 452 -26.11 14.46 6.27
C HIS A 452 -26.56 14.57 4.80
N ARG A 453 -27.53 15.44 4.49
CA ARG A 453 -28.10 15.60 3.14
C ARG A 453 -27.03 15.81 2.05
N HIS A 454 -26.00 16.60 2.34
CA HIS A 454 -24.96 17.01 1.39
C HIS A 454 -23.66 16.20 1.52
N ASP A 455 -23.56 15.33 2.53
CA ASP A 455 -22.40 14.46 2.69
C ASP A 455 -22.45 13.30 1.71
N TRP A 456 -21.30 12.66 1.49
CA TRP A 456 -21.26 11.40 0.75
C TRP A 456 -21.59 10.28 1.71
N VAL A 457 -22.72 9.61 1.49
CA VAL A 457 -23.25 8.65 2.46
C VAL A 457 -23.27 7.22 1.92
N SER A 458 -22.88 6.30 2.80
CA SER A 458 -23.15 4.87 2.70
C SER A 458 -24.25 4.51 3.68
N LEU A 459 -25.41 4.15 3.15
CA LEU A 459 -26.63 3.90 3.90
C LEU A 459 -26.83 2.38 4.06
N THR A 460 -27.04 1.92 5.28
CA THR A 460 -27.45 0.54 5.56
C THR A 460 -28.83 0.53 6.19
N VAL A 461 -29.84 0.19 5.39
CA VAL A 461 -31.21 0.09 5.85
C VAL A 461 -31.38 -1.21 6.61
N VAL A 462 -31.69 -1.11 7.90
CA VAL A 462 -31.99 -2.24 8.77
C VAL A 462 -33.51 -2.35 8.87
N SER A 463 -34.07 -3.46 8.42
CA SER A 463 -35.52 -3.67 8.44
C SER A 463 -35.84 -5.16 8.61
N ASP A 464 -37.04 -5.46 9.11
CA ASP A 464 -37.56 -6.81 9.21
C ASP A 464 -37.98 -7.37 7.84
N THR A 465 -38.37 -6.49 6.93
CA THR A 465 -38.84 -6.77 5.57
C THR A 465 -38.14 -5.84 4.58
N TYR A 466 -38.21 -6.12 3.28
CA TYR A 466 -37.62 -5.22 2.29
C TYR A 466 -38.54 -4.00 2.07
N PRO A 467 -38.15 -2.77 2.43
CA PRO A 467 -39.03 -1.62 2.30
C PRO A 467 -39.22 -1.23 0.83
N HIS A 468 -40.48 -1.19 0.38
CA HIS A 468 -40.81 -0.84 -1.00
C HIS A 468 -40.35 0.59 -1.36
N GLY A 469 -39.72 0.71 -2.54
CA GLY A 469 -39.27 1.98 -3.11
C GLY A 469 -38.12 2.65 -2.37
N MET A 470 -37.41 1.93 -1.49
CA MET A 470 -36.44 2.54 -0.59
C MET A 470 -35.29 3.24 -1.30
N TYR A 471 -34.79 2.69 -2.42
CA TYR A 471 -33.76 3.34 -3.24
C TYR A 471 -34.16 4.76 -3.64
N GLN A 472 -35.36 4.95 -4.18
CA GLN A 472 -35.88 6.25 -4.62
C GLN A 472 -36.08 7.22 -3.45
N LYS A 473 -36.56 6.72 -2.31
CA LYS A 473 -36.73 7.53 -1.10
C LYS A 473 -35.39 8.03 -0.57
N LEU A 474 -34.36 7.18 -0.55
CA LEU A 474 -33.02 7.56 -0.16
C LEU A 474 -32.39 8.56 -1.14
N ASP A 475 -32.58 8.38 -2.44
CA ASP A 475 -32.11 9.33 -3.46
C ASP A 475 -32.77 10.71 -3.35
N ALA A 476 -34.03 10.77 -2.92
CA ALA A 476 -34.71 12.05 -2.66
C ALA A 476 -34.24 12.71 -1.35
N ALA A 477 -33.86 11.91 -0.36
CA ALA A 477 -33.45 12.38 0.96
C ALA A 477 -31.99 12.87 0.99
N TYR A 478 -31.09 12.21 0.26
CA TYR A 478 -29.65 12.49 0.23
C TYR A 478 -29.19 12.86 -1.17
N GLU A 479 -28.46 13.97 -1.30
CA GLU A 479 -27.89 14.40 -2.57
C GLU A 479 -26.85 13.41 -3.11
N HIS A 480 -26.14 12.74 -2.19
CA HIS A 480 -25.04 11.82 -2.52
C HIS A 480 -25.16 10.48 -1.76
N ALA A 481 -26.25 9.76 -1.99
CA ALA A 481 -26.42 8.36 -1.54
C ALA A 481 -25.60 7.38 -2.40
N LEU A 482 -24.28 7.34 -2.19
CA LEU A 482 -23.34 6.61 -3.04
C LEU A 482 -23.34 5.09 -2.81
N GLU A 483 -23.74 4.63 -1.62
CA GLU A 483 -23.88 3.22 -1.33
C GLU A 483 -25.17 2.97 -0.54
N LYS A 484 -25.93 1.94 -0.94
CA LYS A 484 -27.23 1.60 -0.34
C LYS A 484 -27.28 0.09 -0.13
N ASN A 485 -27.17 -0.30 1.13
CA ASN A 485 -27.15 -1.67 1.60
C ASN A 485 -28.44 -1.96 2.39
N PHE A 486 -28.86 -3.23 2.39
CA PHE A 486 -30.04 -3.68 3.14
C PHE A 486 -29.65 -4.85 4.04
N LYS A 487 -29.97 -4.72 5.33
CA LYS A 487 -29.80 -5.78 6.33
C LYS A 487 -31.16 -6.20 6.85
N ILE A 488 -31.61 -7.39 6.43
CA ILE A 488 -32.90 -7.94 6.84
C ILE A 488 -32.75 -8.72 8.16
N THR A 489 -33.44 -8.28 9.22
CA THR A 489 -33.27 -8.83 10.58
C THR A 489 -34.12 -10.07 10.84
N GLN A 490 -35.28 -10.20 10.21
CA GLN A 490 -36.04 -11.44 10.24
C GLN A 490 -35.50 -12.43 9.20
N ARG A 491 -34.56 -13.28 9.62
CA ARG A 491 -34.58 -14.67 9.16
C ARG A 491 -35.85 -15.28 9.73
N SER A 492 -36.82 -15.69 8.92
CA SER A 492 -37.94 -16.46 9.43
C SER A 492 -37.39 -17.68 10.16
N ALA A 493 -37.65 -17.74 11.47
CA ALA A 493 -37.61 -18.99 12.22
C ALA A 493 -38.71 -19.89 11.64
N GLY A 494 -38.39 -20.61 10.57
CA GLY A 494 -39.20 -21.73 10.10
C GLY A 494 -39.13 -22.83 11.14
N THR A 495 -40.16 -22.89 11.99
CA THR A 495 -40.62 -24.07 12.74
C THR A 495 -39.55 -25.07 13.17
N ALA A 496 -39.06 -24.92 14.40
CA ALA A 496 -38.44 -26.00 15.14
C ALA A 496 -39.49 -27.08 15.44
N ASP A 497 -39.69 -27.98 14.49
CA ASP A 497 -40.34 -29.27 14.74
C ASP A 497 -39.79 -30.31 13.74
N SER A 498 -38.60 -30.83 14.03
CA SER A 498 -38.22 -32.19 13.64
C SER A 498 -37.01 -32.65 14.45
N ALA A 499 -37.28 -33.41 15.50
CA ALA A 499 -36.31 -34.28 16.12
C ALA A 499 -36.03 -35.48 15.19
N ASN A 500 -35.14 -35.30 14.23
CA ASN A 500 -34.26 -36.35 13.70
C ASN A 500 -33.27 -35.73 12.71
N GLY A 501 -31.98 -36.02 12.93
CA GLY A 501 -30.88 -35.45 12.16
C GLY A 501 -30.97 -35.77 10.68
N SER A 502 -31.13 -34.72 9.87
CA SER A 502 -30.75 -34.54 8.45
C SER A 502 -31.24 -33.14 8.08
N GLY A 503 -30.39 -32.12 8.20
CA GLY A 503 -30.78 -30.75 7.79
C GLY A 503 -31.09 -30.72 6.29
N PRO A 504 -32.10 -29.94 5.83
CA PRO A 504 -32.46 -29.92 4.43
C PRO A 504 -31.30 -29.35 3.60
N ASP A 505 -30.94 -30.08 2.54
CA ASP A 505 -29.97 -29.71 1.52
C ASP A 505 -30.12 -28.24 1.12
N ARG A 506 -29.10 -27.41 1.43
CA ARG A 506 -29.01 -26.03 0.95
C ARG A 506 -28.48 -26.00 -0.48
N ALA A 507 -29.22 -26.56 -1.41
CA ALA A 507 -28.98 -26.35 -2.84
C ALA A 507 -29.59 -25.00 -3.27
N MET A 508 -28.80 -24.15 -3.94
CA MET A 508 -29.18 -22.80 -4.39
C MET A 508 -30.39 -22.81 -5.37
N ALA A 509 -30.59 -23.95 -6.03
CA ALA A 509 -31.80 -24.46 -6.64
C ALA A 509 -31.47 -25.89 -7.10
N ASN A 510 -32.37 -26.87 -6.94
CA ASN A 510 -32.16 -28.18 -7.53
C ASN A 510 -32.54 -28.07 -9.02
N LEU A 511 -31.57 -27.75 -9.89
CA LEU A 511 -31.80 -27.54 -11.33
C LEU A 511 -32.49 -28.74 -12.02
N HIS A 512 -32.44 -29.93 -11.42
CA HIS A 512 -33.15 -31.12 -11.91
C HIS A 512 -34.67 -31.10 -11.65
N GLU A 513 -35.16 -30.32 -10.68
CA GLU A 513 -36.59 -30.24 -10.30
C GLU A 513 -37.26 -28.94 -10.70
N THR A 514 -36.49 -27.97 -11.20
CA THR A 514 -36.98 -26.62 -11.50
C THR A 514 -37.76 -26.64 -12.82
N ARG A 515 -39.05 -26.22 -12.81
CA ARG A 515 -39.96 -26.36 -13.97
C ARG A 515 -40.21 -25.04 -14.71
N SER A 516 -39.81 -23.90 -14.14
CA SER A 516 -39.94 -22.58 -14.74
C SER A 516 -38.85 -21.61 -14.24
N GLU A 517 -38.61 -20.53 -14.98
CA GLU A 517 -37.72 -19.44 -14.57
C GLU A 517 -38.19 -18.78 -13.27
N LEU A 518 -39.51 -18.73 -13.06
CA LEU A 518 -40.11 -18.24 -11.83
C LEU A 518 -39.75 -19.13 -10.63
N ASP A 519 -39.60 -20.44 -10.83
CA ASP A 519 -39.15 -21.37 -9.77
C ASP A 519 -37.69 -21.14 -9.40
N VAL A 520 -36.82 -20.81 -10.38
CA VAL A 520 -35.41 -20.45 -10.12
C VAL A 520 -35.34 -19.17 -9.29
N LEU A 521 -36.09 -18.14 -9.70
CA LEU A 521 -36.12 -16.85 -9.00
C LEU A 521 -36.73 -16.98 -7.59
N THR A 522 -37.78 -17.78 -7.45
CA THR A 522 -38.38 -18.12 -6.15
C THR A 522 -37.40 -18.89 -5.28
N GLY A 523 -36.65 -19.84 -5.85
CA GLY A 523 -35.58 -20.57 -5.17
C GLY A 523 -34.44 -19.65 -4.71
N PHE A 524 -34.07 -18.65 -5.52
CA PHE A 524 -33.09 -17.64 -5.15
C PHE A 524 -33.57 -16.78 -3.98
N VAL A 525 -34.83 -16.35 -3.97
CA VAL A 525 -35.41 -15.60 -2.84
C VAL A 525 -35.43 -16.48 -1.59
N ARG A 526 -35.80 -17.75 -1.70
CA ARG A 526 -35.76 -18.72 -0.60
C ARG A 526 -34.35 -18.92 -0.05
N TYR A 527 -33.36 -19.06 -0.91
CA TYR A 527 -31.96 -19.20 -0.52
C TYR A 527 -31.42 -17.96 0.19
N THR A 528 -31.75 -16.78 -0.34
CA THR A 528 -31.21 -15.50 0.12
C THR A 528 -31.89 -15.00 1.39
N LEU A 529 -33.22 -15.13 1.46
CA LEU A 529 -34.03 -14.63 2.58
C LEU A 529 -34.37 -15.72 3.61
N GLY A 530 -34.19 -17.00 3.28
CA GLY A 530 -34.50 -18.11 4.17
C GLY A 530 -36.01 -18.34 4.40
N ARG A 531 -36.87 -17.78 3.54
CA ARG A 531 -38.34 -17.93 3.58
C ARG A 531 -38.94 -17.99 2.18
N GLU A 532 -40.18 -18.46 2.05
CA GLU A 532 -40.92 -18.34 0.78
C GLU A 532 -41.12 -16.86 0.41
N PRO A 533 -41.04 -16.50 -0.88
CA PRO A 533 -41.42 -15.17 -1.35
C PRO A 533 -42.91 -14.92 -1.07
N ASN A 534 -43.27 -13.68 -0.71
CA ASN A 534 -44.66 -13.29 -0.52
C ASN A 534 -45.35 -12.94 -1.87
N ASP A 535 -46.67 -12.78 -1.87
CA ASP A 535 -47.45 -12.54 -3.10
C ASP A 535 -46.98 -11.30 -3.88
N GLY A 536 -46.53 -10.25 -3.18
CA GLY A 536 -45.99 -9.04 -3.81
C GLY A 536 -44.64 -9.28 -4.48
N GLU A 537 -43.75 -10.04 -3.84
CA GLU A 537 -42.47 -10.46 -4.40
C GLU A 537 -42.67 -11.39 -5.61
N ILE A 538 -43.61 -12.35 -5.52
CA ILE A 538 -43.97 -13.24 -6.64
C ILE A 538 -44.50 -12.43 -7.83
N ALA A 539 -45.32 -11.41 -7.59
CA ALA A 539 -45.84 -10.55 -8.64
C ALA A 539 -44.73 -9.78 -9.37
N VAL A 540 -43.75 -9.23 -8.62
CA VAL A 540 -42.59 -8.52 -9.20
C VAL A 540 -41.68 -9.47 -9.98
N LEU A 541 -41.40 -10.67 -9.46
CA LEU A 541 -40.59 -11.67 -10.16
C LEU A 541 -41.26 -12.13 -11.46
N ARG A 542 -42.58 -12.33 -11.44
CA ARG A 542 -43.36 -12.70 -12.62
C ARG A 542 -43.33 -11.61 -13.69
N ASP A 543 -43.61 -10.37 -13.30
CA ASP A 543 -43.56 -9.22 -14.20
C ASP A 543 -42.15 -8.98 -14.78
N ALA A 544 -41.09 -9.24 -14.00
CA ALA A 544 -39.72 -9.18 -14.51
C ALA A 544 -39.44 -10.25 -15.59
N VAL A 545 -39.88 -11.50 -15.38
CA VAL A 545 -39.76 -12.59 -16.37
C VAL A 545 -40.56 -12.26 -17.63
N GLU A 546 -41.81 -11.82 -17.48
CA GLU A 546 -42.69 -11.47 -18.59
C GLU A 546 -42.13 -10.33 -19.45
N ARG A 547 -41.50 -9.31 -18.83
CA ARG A 547 -40.85 -8.22 -19.58
C ARG A 547 -39.64 -8.68 -20.38
N VAL A 548 -38.84 -9.59 -19.84
CA VAL A 548 -37.68 -10.13 -20.56
C VAL A 548 -38.14 -10.92 -21.78
N HIS A 549 -39.16 -11.77 -21.63
CA HIS A 549 -39.77 -12.50 -22.75
C HIS A 549 -40.35 -11.56 -23.79
N ALA A 550 -41.05 -10.50 -23.39
CA ALA A 550 -41.60 -9.51 -24.32
C ALA A 550 -40.49 -8.80 -25.14
N THR A 551 -39.34 -8.49 -24.53
CA THR A 551 -38.20 -7.90 -25.25
C THR A 551 -37.47 -8.87 -26.18
N ASP A 552 -37.52 -10.17 -25.90
CA ASP A 552 -36.93 -11.20 -26.76
C ASP A 552 -37.85 -11.53 -27.95
N ASP A 553 -39.17 -11.51 -27.76
CA ASP A 553 -40.17 -11.67 -28.83
C ASP A 553 -40.15 -10.49 -29.81
N GLU A 554 -40.01 -9.23 -29.34
CA GLU A 554 -39.84 -8.07 -30.22
C GLU A 554 -38.56 -8.14 -31.07
N LYS A 555 -37.46 -8.69 -30.55
CA LYS A 555 -36.23 -8.92 -31.32
C LYS A 555 -36.38 -10.02 -32.36
N ALA A 556 -37.16 -11.06 -32.08
CA ALA A 556 -37.43 -12.18 -32.99
C ALA A 556 -38.34 -11.77 -34.17
N ASP A 557 -39.33 -10.90 -33.94
CA ASP A 557 -40.24 -10.41 -34.98
C ASP A 557 -39.55 -9.41 -35.94
N THR A 558 -38.54 -8.68 -35.45
CA THR A 558 -37.76 -7.74 -36.28
C THR A 558 -36.81 -8.48 -37.24
N THR A 559 -36.38 -9.70 -36.91
CA THR A 559 -35.42 -10.48 -37.72
C THR A 559 -36.10 -11.29 -38.84
N THR A 560 -37.39 -11.59 -38.73
CA THR A 560 -38.16 -12.36 -39.73
C THR A 560 -38.73 -11.51 -40.87
N SER A 561 -38.87 -10.18 -40.69
CA SER A 561 -39.40 -9.28 -41.72
C SER A 561 -38.43 -8.97 -42.87
N THR A 562 -37.10 -9.04 -42.64
CA THR A 562 -36.08 -8.70 -43.64
C THR A 562 -35.68 -9.82 -44.61
N ALA A 563 -36.20 -11.05 -44.47
CA ALA A 563 -35.75 -12.21 -45.27
C ALA A 563 -36.69 -12.62 -46.43
N ALA A 564 -37.86 -11.96 -46.58
CA ALA A 564 -38.90 -12.39 -47.51
C ALA A 564 -39.14 -11.40 -48.67
N THR A 565 -38.09 -10.97 -49.37
CA THR A 565 -38.25 -10.48 -50.75
C THR A 565 -36.95 -10.73 -51.51
N THR A 566 -36.87 -11.86 -52.21
CA THR A 566 -36.31 -12.03 -53.58
C THR A 566 -36.04 -13.52 -53.80
N LEU A 567 -36.93 -14.21 -54.52
CA LEU A 567 -36.59 -15.45 -55.25
C LEU A 567 -37.69 -15.76 -56.28
N GLY A 568 -37.34 -15.69 -57.56
CA GLY A 568 -38.23 -15.99 -58.68
C GLY A 568 -37.49 -16.27 -59.99
N ALA A 569 -37.00 -17.52 -60.10
CA ALA A 569 -36.90 -18.37 -61.31
C ALA A 569 -35.96 -18.01 -62.51
N PRO A 570 -35.53 -19.00 -63.34
CA PRO A 570 -34.15 -19.09 -63.88
C PRO A 570 -33.96 -19.05 -65.42
N ALA A 571 -32.71 -18.70 -65.83
CA ALA A 571 -31.85 -19.09 -67.00
C ALA A 571 -32.41 -19.01 -68.46
N PRO A 572 -31.61 -18.64 -69.51
CA PRO A 572 -30.29 -19.23 -69.81
C PRO A 572 -29.16 -18.35 -70.44
N VAL A 573 -27.92 -18.83 -70.24
CA VAL A 573 -26.71 -18.89 -71.10
C VAL A 573 -26.46 -17.82 -72.19
N ALA A 574 -25.34 -17.08 -72.06
CA ALA A 574 -24.31 -16.91 -73.11
C ALA A 574 -23.05 -16.21 -72.54
N THR A 575 -21.88 -16.75 -72.89
CA THR A 575 -20.55 -16.14 -73.16
C THR A 575 -20.40 -14.62 -72.95
N ASP A 576 -19.31 -14.04 -72.43
CA ASP A 576 -17.92 -14.24 -72.84
C ASP A 576 -16.95 -13.42 -71.94
N THR A 577 -15.71 -13.90 -71.81
CA THR A 577 -14.43 -13.15 -71.64
C THR A 577 -14.27 -11.86 -70.80
N ALA A 578 -13.22 -11.91 -69.96
CA ALA A 578 -12.09 -10.96 -69.89
C ALA A 578 -11.93 -10.04 -68.66
N THR A 579 -10.84 -10.37 -67.95
CA THR A 579 -9.75 -9.51 -67.43
C THR A 579 -10.01 -8.50 -66.30
N VAL A 580 -9.39 -8.89 -65.18
CA VAL A 580 -8.68 -8.11 -64.16
C VAL A 580 -8.00 -6.85 -64.70
N GLU A 581 -8.20 -5.71 -64.02
CA GLU A 581 -7.08 -4.80 -63.76
C GLU A 581 -7.26 -3.97 -62.48
N THR A 582 -6.11 -3.76 -61.85
CA THR A 582 -5.79 -3.19 -60.55
C THR A 582 -5.90 -1.67 -60.49
N ALA A 583 -6.19 -1.11 -59.31
CA ALA A 583 -5.94 0.32 -59.05
C ALA A 583 -5.27 0.54 -57.69
N ALA A 584 -4.06 1.11 -57.75
CA ALA A 584 -3.36 1.77 -56.66
C ALA A 584 -3.58 3.32 -56.74
N PRO A 585 -3.28 4.09 -55.68
CA PRO A 585 -3.93 5.38 -55.41
C PRO A 585 -3.05 6.60 -55.70
N THR A 586 -3.65 7.76 -55.97
CA THR A 586 -2.97 9.07 -55.86
C THR A 586 -3.90 10.24 -55.48
N ASN A 587 -3.68 10.78 -54.28
CA ASN A 587 -3.26 12.16 -53.98
C ASN A 587 -3.80 13.35 -54.83
N ARG A 588 -4.56 14.29 -54.23
CA ARG A 588 -4.18 15.72 -54.01
C ARG A 588 -5.38 16.66 -53.76
N LYS A 589 -5.20 17.50 -52.72
CA LYS A 589 -5.46 18.96 -52.60
C LYS A 589 -6.52 19.63 -53.50
N GLY A 590 -7.56 20.16 -52.84
CA GLY A 590 -7.81 21.61 -52.69
C GLY A 590 -8.50 22.39 -53.82
N ALA A 591 -9.64 23.03 -53.52
CA ALA A 591 -9.94 24.43 -53.83
C ALA A 591 -11.34 24.83 -53.30
N ARG A 592 -11.44 26.11 -52.91
CA ARG A 592 -12.61 26.87 -52.45
C ARG A 592 -13.80 26.83 -53.42
N ALA A 593 -15.00 26.88 -52.86
CA ALA A 593 -15.95 28.00 -53.02
C ALA A 593 -16.86 28.04 -51.78
#